data_AF-A0A662U7P6-F1
#
_entry.id   AF-A0A662U7P6-F1
#
_cell.length_a   1.000
_cell.length_b   1.000
_cell.length_c   1.000
_cell.angle_alpha   90.00
_cell.angle_beta   90.00
_cell.angle_gamma   90.00
#
_symmetry.space_group_name_H-M   'P 1'
#
loop_
_entity.id
_entity.type
_entity.pdbx_description
1 polymer ?
#
loop_
_entity_poly.entity_id
_entity_poly.type
_entity_poly.pdbx_seq_one_letter_code
_entity_poly.pdbx_strand_id
1 'polypeptide(L)'
;MSVLKDVRVQKGIRRLRAMGLKVHLHFKDENEGYIFIDAESIIQYITRLVDKNIKYPKKKVYYDKELNVLAIKVWKSKGDMIWVGKA
;
A
#
# COMPACT_ATOMS: atom_id res chain seq x y z
N MET A 1 4.72 1.44 -32.51
CA MET A 1 4.50 0.46 -31.41
C MET A 1 4.16 1.28 -30.18
N SER A 2 2.98 1.07 -29.57
CA SER A 2 2.57 1.91 -28.44
C SER A 2 3.55 1.86 -27.27
N VAL A 3 3.87 3.01 -26.66
CA VAL A 3 4.75 3.14 -25.48
C VAL A 3 4.36 2.21 -24.34
N LEU A 4 3.06 1.94 -24.18
CA LEU A 4 2.55 1.04 -23.15
C LEU A 4 2.90 -0.43 -23.44
N LYS A 5 3.27 -0.80 -24.67
CA LYS A 5 3.76 -2.13 -25.04
C LYS A 5 5.28 -2.27 -24.92
N ASP A 6 6.00 -1.19 -24.64
CA ASP A 6 7.45 -1.22 -24.40
C ASP A 6 7.79 -2.18 -23.25
N VAL A 7 8.81 -3.01 -23.45
CA VAL A 7 9.22 -4.05 -22.49
C VAL A 7 9.55 -3.46 -21.11
N ARG A 8 10.11 -2.25 -21.05
CA ARG A 8 10.46 -1.57 -19.79
C ARG A 8 9.20 -1.16 -19.04
N VAL A 9 8.20 -0.62 -19.75
CA VAL A 9 6.91 -0.24 -19.19
C VAL A 9 6.16 -1.47 -18.68
N GLN A 10 6.11 -2.54 -19.49
CA GLN A 10 5.49 -3.81 -19.10
C GLN A 10 6.15 -4.45 -17.88
N LYS A 11 7.49 -4.40 -17.77
CA LYS A 11 8.22 -4.83 -16.56
C LYS A 11 7.82 -4.01 -15.34
N GLY A 12 7.65 -2.69 -15.49
CA GLY A 12 7.14 -1.80 -14.43
C GLY A 12 5.74 -2.20 -13.96
N ILE A 13 4.81 -2.38 -14.90
CA ILE A 13 3.42 -2.79 -14.61
C ILE A 13 3.38 -4.14 -13.89
N ARG A 14 4.20 -5.11 -14.33
CA ARG A 14 4.30 -6.41 -13.67
C ARG A 14 4.74 -6.28 -12.21
N ARG A 15 5.71 -5.40 -11.90
CA ARG A 15 6.15 -5.16 -10.51
C ARG A 15 5.03 -4.55 -9.67
N LEU A 16 4.31 -3.56 -10.21
CA LEU A 16 3.18 -2.94 -9.51
C LEU A 16 2.09 -3.97 -9.20
N ARG A 17 1.74 -4.83 -10.16
CA ARG A 17 0.80 -5.93 -9.94
C ARG A 17 1.30 -6.95 -8.91
N ALA A 18 2.60 -7.25 -8.90
CA ALA A 18 3.21 -8.14 -7.90
C ALA A 18 3.17 -7.55 -6.47
N MET A 19 3.12 -6.22 -6.34
CA MET A 19 2.86 -5.55 -5.06
C MET A 19 1.38 -5.68 -4.61
N GLY A 20 0.50 -6.18 -5.46
CA GLY A 20 -0.95 -6.26 -5.22
C GLY A 20 -1.72 -5.00 -5.62
N LEU A 21 -1.10 -4.09 -6.39
CA LEU A 21 -1.78 -2.92 -6.92
C LEU A 21 -2.65 -3.31 -8.11
N LYS A 22 -3.89 -2.80 -8.16
CA LYS A 22 -4.79 -2.98 -9.30
C LYS A 22 -4.48 -1.90 -10.33
N VAL A 23 -3.88 -2.32 -11.44
CA VAL A 23 -3.35 -1.41 -12.47
C VAL A 23 -4.17 -1.51 -13.76
N HIS A 24 -4.67 -0.36 -14.22
CA HIS A 24 -5.40 -0.18 -15.47
C HIS A 24 -4.58 0.65 -16.44
N LEU A 25 -4.58 0.27 -17.71
CA LEU A 25 -3.83 0.94 -18.76
C LEU A 25 -4.80 1.64 -19.70
N HIS A 26 -4.55 2.90 -20.01
CA HIS A 26 -5.33 3.66 -20.97
C HIS A 26 -4.41 4.16 -22.08
N PHE A 27 -4.63 3.68 -23.29
CA PHE A 27 -3.86 4.06 -24.46
C PHE A 27 -4.43 5.39 -25.00
N LYS A 28 -3.60 6.43 -25.09
CA LYS A 28 -3.98 7.68 -25.74
C LYS A 28 -3.61 7.63 -27.22
N ASP A 29 -2.35 7.29 -27.50
CA ASP A 29 -1.83 7.06 -28.85
C ASP A 29 -0.59 6.12 -28.82
N GLU A 30 0.22 6.12 -29.88
CA GLU A 30 1.42 5.30 -29.95
C GLU A 30 2.56 5.78 -29.03
N ASN A 31 2.60 7.07 -28.70
CA ASN A 31 3.68 7.67 -27.93
C ASN A 31 3.27 7.96 -26.49
N GLU A 32 1.97 7.99 -26.20
CA GLU A 32 1.40 8.36 -24.90
C GLU A 32 0.38 7.34 -24.38
N GLY A 33 0.41 7.14 -23.06
CA GLY A 33 -0.58 6.34 -22.36
C GLY A 33 -0.53 6.58 -20.85
N TYR A 34 -1.64 6.28 -20.19
CA TYR A 34 -1.80 6.47 -18.76
C TYR A 34 -1.80 5.12 -18.04
N ILE A 35 -1.21 5.12 -16.84
CA ILE A 35 -1.24 4.01 -15.91
C ILE A 35 -2.07 4.48 -14.71
N PHE A 36 -3.28 3.95 -14.58
CA PHE A 36 -4.15 4.22 -13.45
C PHE A 36 -4.00 3.11 -12.41
N ILE A 37 -3.99 3.49 -11.13
CA ILE A 37 -3.91 2.55 -10.02
C ILE A 37 -5.10 2.84 -9.10
N ASP A 38 -5.85 1.79 -8.77
CA ASP A 38 -6.98 1.90 -7.83
C ASP A 38 -6.48 2.36 -6.46
N ALA A 39 -7.04 3.48 -5.98
CA ALA A 39 -6.71 4.05 -4.67
C ALA A 39 -6.91 3.04 -3.54
N GLU A 40 -7.94 2.19 -3.61
CA GLU A 40 -8.17 1.15 -2.61
C GLU A 40 -7.00 0.15 -2.56
N SER A 41 -6.46 -0.23 -3.72
CA SER A 41 -5.32 -1.15 -3.79
C SER A 41 -4.03 -0.53 -3.23
N ILE A 42 -3.86 0.79 -3.39
CA ILE A 42 -2.75 1.54 -2.78
C ILE A 42 -2.88 1.52 -1.26
N ILE A 43 -4.07 1.85 -0.75
CA ILE A 43 -4.35 1.86 0.69
C ILE A 43 -4.11 0.48 1.30
N GLN A 44 -4.59 -0.58 0.66
CA GLN A 44 -4.34 -1.96 1.10
C GLN A 44 -2.85 -2.34 1.07
N TYR A 45 -2.11 -1.89 0.06
CA TYR A 45 -0.66 -2.09 0.00
C TYR A 45 0.05 -1.39 1.17
N ILE A 46 -0.25 -0.11 1.41
CA ILE A 46 0.33 0.66 2.51
C ILE A 46 -0.06 0.04 3.86
N THR A 47 -1.31 -0.36 4.03
CA THR A 47 -1.81 -1.03 5.25
C THR A 47 -0.98 -2.27 5.57
N ARG A 48 -0.76 -3.16 4.58
CA ARG A 48 0.07 -4.37 4.74
C ARG A 48 1.52 -4.03 5.04
N LEU A 49 2.06 -3.01 4.37
CA LEU A 49 3.44 -2.57 4.58
C LEU A 49 3.65 -2.08 6.00
N VAL A 50 2.74 -1.24 6.51
CA VAL A 50 2.80 -0.70 7.87
C VAL A 50 2.60 -1.81 8.89
N ASP A 51 1.62 -2.68 8.71
CA ASP A 51 1.37 -3.81 9.61
C ASP A 51 2.59 -4.74 9.74
N LYS A 52 3.27 -5.03 8.63
CA LYS A 52 4.50 -5.82 8.62
C LYS A 52 5.66 -5.18 9.40
N ASN A 53 5.71 -3.85 9.46
CA ASN A 53 6.83 -3.12 10.10
C ASN A 53 6.59 -2.82 11.60
N ILE A 54 5.36 -2.86 12.08
CA ILE A 54 5.07 -2.67 13.51
C ILE A 54 5.27 -4.01 14.23
N LYS A 55 6.32 -4.14 15.05
CA LYS A 55 6.64 -5.42 15.72
C LYS A 55 5.73 -5.80 16.89
N TYR A 56 4.94 -4.86 17.41
CA TYR A 56 4.10 -5.13 18.57
C TYR A 56 3.01 -6.18 18.25
N PRO A 57 2.79 -7.20 19.11
CA PRO A 57 1.92 -8.33 18.79
C PRO A 57 0.43 -7.97 18.80
N LYS A 58 0.00 -7.15 19.76
CA LYS A 58 -1.41 -6.76 19.92
C LYS A 58 -1.66 -5.44 19.22
N LYS A 59 -1.78 -5.52 17.91
CA LYS A 59 -2.03 -4.37 17.05
C LYS A 59 -3.13 -4.66 16.04
N LYS A 60 -3.70 -3.59 15.50
CA LYS A 60 -4.58 -3.63 14.34
C LYS A 60 -4.28 -2.39 13.49
N VAL A 61 -3.92 -2.60 12.24
CA VAL A 61 -3.76 -1.53 11.24
C VAL A 61 -4.95 -1.59 10.30
N TYR A 62 -5.61 -0.45 10.09
CA TYR A 62 -6.76 -0.35 9.20
C TYR A 62 -6.89 1.06 8.64
N TYR A 63 -7.54 1.18 7.48
CA TYR A 63 -7.86 2.47 6.90
C TYR A 63 -9.21 2.97 7.43
N ASP A 64 -9.20 4.16 8.01
CA ASP A 64 -10.39 4.87 8.44
C ASP A 64 -10.85 5.78 7.30
N LYS A 65 -12.00 5.43 6.70
CA LYS A 65 -12.55 6.15 5.54
C LYS A 65 -13.13 7.50 5.91
N GLU A 66 -13.63 7.65 7.13
CA GLU A 66 -14.28 8.89 7.59
C GLU A 66 -13.23 9.96 7.87
N LEU A 67 -12.13 9.57 8.53
CA LEU A 67 -11.01 10.46 8.82
C LEU A 67 -9.99 10.54 7.68
N ASN A 68 -10.09 9.67 6.67
CA ASN A 68 -9.15 9.55 5.55
C ASN A 68 -7.70 9.33 6.03
N VAL A 69 -7.51 8.40 6.97
CA VAL A 69 -6.21 8.09 7.57
C VAL A 69 -5.96 6.59 7.72
N LEU A 70 -4.69 6.20 7.80
CA LEU A 70 -4.31 4.86 8.24
C LEU A 70 -4.21 4.84 9.78
N ALA A 71 -5.19 4.21 10.43
CA ALA A 71 -5.23 4.08 11.87
C ALA A 71 -4.44 2.84 12.35
N ILE A 72 -3.68 3.04 13.42
CA ILE A 72 -2.93 1.98 14.10
C ILE A 72 -3.44 1.90 15.54
N LYS A 73 -4.19 0.85 15.86
CA LYS A 73 -4.63 0.56 17.23
C LYS A 73 -3.65 -0.41 17.88
N VAL A 74 -3.20 -0.09 19.09
CA VAL A 74 -2.29 -0.91 19.89
C VAL A 74 -2.88 -1.07 21.28
N TRP A 75 -2.85 -2.27 21.87
CA TRP A 75 -3.42 -2.49 23.21
C TRP A 75 -2.65 -3.54 24.00
N LYS A 76 -2.75 -3.45 25.33
CA LYS A 76 -2.12 -4.40 26.26
C LYS A 76 -3.04 -5.57 26.60
N SER A 77 -2.44 -6.70 26.99
CA SER A 77 -3.08 -7.64 27.90
C SER A 77 -2.76 -7.31 29.36
N LYS A 78 -3.58 -7.80 30.29
CA LYS A 78 -3.21 -7.83 31.72
C LYS A 78 -1.83 -8.49 31.86
N GLY A 79 -0.88 -7.75 32.43
CA GLY A 79 0.50 -8.20 32.66
C GLY A 79 1.57 -7.56 31.76
N ASP A 80 1.21 -6.81 30.72
CA ASP A 80 2.20 -6.19 29.83
C ASP A 80 2.88 -4.96 30.49
N MET A 81 4.13 -5.12 30.96
CA MET A 81 4.98 -4.01 31.42
C MET A 81 5.51 -3.21 30.22
N ILE A 82 5.40 -1.89 30.28
CA ILE A 82 6.12 -0.99 29.36
C ILE A 82 7.19 -0.28 30.18
N TRP A 83 8.46 -0.48 29.85
CA TRP A 83 9.52 0.43 30.25
C TRP A 83 9.34 1.71 29.43
N VAL A 84 8.69 2.71 30.03
CA VAL A 84 8.70 4.06 29.49
C VAL A 84 10.06 4.64 29.88
N GLY A 85 11.06 4.44 29.03
CA GLY A 85 12.30 5.19 29.13
C GLY A 85 11.95 6.68 29.11
N LYS A 86 12.41 7.41 30.12
CA LYS A 86 12.22 8.87 30.22
C LYS A 86 12.65 9.51 28.89
N ALA A 87 11.73 10.29 28.32
CA ALA A 87 12.04 11.23 27.24
C ALA A 87 13.00 12.31 27.74
#